data_AF-X1KU80-F1
#
_entry.id   AF-X1KU80-F1
#
_cell.length_a   1.000
_cell.length_b   1.000
_cell.length_c   1.000
_cell.angle_alpha   90.00
_cell.angle_beta   90.00
_cell.angle_gamma   90.00
#
_symmetry.space_group_name_H-M   'P 1'
#
loop_
_entity.id
_entity.type
_entity.pdbx_description
1 polymer ?
#
loop_
_entity_poly.entity_id
_entity_poly.type
_entity_poly.pdbx_seq_one_letter_code
_entity_poly.pdbx_strand_id
1 'polypeptide(L)'
;MRKKVKIEAINPFVDLALLKVEDLEDAKVKFVYLGDTERIKVGEGVFAIGNPLGLERTVTDGVISTINRAFQGLVYIQTNADINPGNSGGPLFNLAGEVIGVTNMG
;
A
#
# COMPACT_ATOMS: atom_id res chain seq x y z
N MET A 1 -8.22 -10.27 20.06
CA MET A 1 -6.82 -10.63 20.39
C MET A 1 -5.89 -9.83 19.49
N ARG A 2 -4.93 -9.09 20.04
CA ARG A 2 -3.85 -8.48 19.25
C ARG A 2 -2.81 -9.57 18.96
N LYS A 3 -2.45 -9.75 17.68
CA LYS A 3 -1.37 -10.66 17.29
C LYS A 3 -0.02 -10.04 17.67
N LYS A 4 0.95 -10.85 18.08
CA LYS A 4 2.33 -10.39 18.30
C LYS A 4 2.99 -10.12 16.95
N VAL A 5 3.66 -8.98 16.85
CA VAL A 5 4.35 -8.52 15.65
C VAL A 5 5.75 -8.07 16.03
N LYS A 6 6.73 -8.49 15.25
CA LYS A 6 8.14 -8.11 15.37
C LYS A 6 8.56 -7.31 14.14
N ILE A 7 9.42 -6.32 14.34
CA ILE A 7 10.07 -5.60 13.23
C ILE A 7 11.27 -6.44 12.77
N GLU A 8 11.29 -6.82 11.49
CA GLU A 8 12.42 -7.53 10.89
C GLU A 8 13.38 -6.57 10.20
N ALA A 9 12.87 -5.49 9.59
CA ALA A 9 13.70 -4.46 8.97
C ALA A 9 12.98 -3.11 8.94
N ILE A 10 13.75 -2.02 8.91
CA ILE A 10 13.26 -0.66 8.69
C ILE A 10 14.20 0.01 7.69
N ASN A 11 13.63 0.71 6.71
CA ASN A 11 14.36 1.65 5.87
C ASN A 11 13.70 3.04 5.98
N PRO A 12 14.27 3.94 6.82
CA PRO A 12 13.73 5.28 7.01
C PRO A 12 13.80 6.16 5.76
N PHE A 13 14.75 5.89 4.85
CA PHE A 13 14.92 6.72 3.65
C PHE A 13 13.72 6.59 2.71
N VAL A 14 13.13 5.40 2.59
CA VAL A 14 11.93 5.13 1.77
C VAL A 14 10.64 5.03 2.57
N ASP A 15 10.68 5.34 3.87
CA ASP A 15 9.57 5.22 4.83
C ASP A 15 8.86 3.85 4.79
N LEU A 16 9.65 2.77 4.88
CA LEU A 16 9.14 1.39 4.90
C LEU A 16 9.65 0.59 6.10
N ALA A 17 8.78 -0.28 6.61
CA ALA A 17 9.11 -1.29 7.63
C ALA A 17 8.59 -2.66 7.20
N LEU A 18 9.41 -3.71 7.42
CA LEU A 18 9.03 -5.09 7.26
C LEU A 18 8.70 -5.69 8.61
N LEU A 19 7.48 -6.21 8.75
CA LEU A 19 6.97 -6.76 9.98
C LEU A 19 6.73 -8.27 9.84
N LYS A 20 7.06 -9.03 10.89
CA LYS A 20 6.74 -10.45 11.03
C LYS A 20 5.68 -10.64 12.10
N VAL A 21 4.57 -11.26 11.72
CA VAL A 21 3.56 -11.70 12.70
C VAL A 21 4.04 -13.04 13.27
N GLU A 22 4.23 -13.10 14.59
CA GLU A 22 4.86 -14.27 15.23
C GLU A 22 3.89 -15.47 15.31
N ASP A 23 2.61 -15.21 15.58
CA ASP A 23 1.59 -16.24 15.81
C ASP A 23 0.66 -16.44 14.60
N LEU A 24 1.25 -16.68 13.42
CA LEU A 24 0.53 -16.90 12.15
C LEU A 24 0.01 -18.33 11.96
N GLU A 25 0.58 -19.31 12.66
CA GLU A 25 0.38 -20.75 12.42
C GLU A 25 -1.10 -21.18 12.53
N ASP A 26 -1.87 -20.54 13.42
CA ASP A 26 -3.30 -20.84 13.62
C ASP A 26 -4.24 -20.04 12.69
N ALA A 27 -3.71 -19.14 11.85
CA ALA A 27 -4.50 -18.24 11.03
C ALA A 27 -4.42 -18.61 9.55
N LYS A 28 -5.57 -18.90 8.93
CA LYS A 28 -5.67 -18.93 7.47
C LYS A 28 -5.55 -17.52 6.92
N VAL A 29 -4.34 -17.11 6.54
CA VAL A 29 -4.08 -15.81 5.93
C VAL A 29 -4.11 -15.93 4.41
N LYS A 30 -4.78 -15.00 3.77
CA LYS A 30 -4.71 -14.82 2.31
C LYS A 30 -3.60 -13.82 2.01
N PHE A 31 -2.73 -14.19 1.09
CA PHE A 31 -1.70 -13.30 0.58
C PHE A 31 -2.23 -12.54 -0.64
N VAL A 32 -1.61 -11.40 -0.91
CA VAL A 32 -1.82 -10.62 -2.14
C VAL A 32 -0.65 -10.88 -3.08
N TYR A 33 -0.88 -10.67 -4.36
CA TYR A 33 0.16 -10.76 -5.38
C TYR A 33 0.76 -9.38 -5.63
N LEU A 34 2.04 -9.33 -6.00
CA LEU A 34 2.69 -8.10 -6.46
C LEU A 34 2.53 -7.98 -7.97
N GLY A 35 2.10 -6.81 -8.42
CA GLY A 35 1.98 -6.50 -9.85
C GLY A 35 3.31 -6.07 -10.45
N ASP A 36 3.42 -6.18 -11.78
CA ASP A 36 4.57 -5.69 -12.53
C ASP A 36 4.49 -4.17 -12.72
N THR A 37 5.28 -3.42 -11.95
CA THR A 37 5.32 -1.95 -11.99
C THR A 37 5.94 -1.40 -13.27
N GLU A 38 6.59 -2.20 -14.11
CA GLU A 38 7.08 -1.75 -15.43
C GLU A 38 5.95 -1.67 -16.46
N ARG A 39 4.80 -2.31 -16.18
CA ARG A 39 3.66 -2.40 -17.10
C ARG A 39 2.54 -1.43 -16.81
N ILE A 40 2.56 -0.78 -15.65
CA ILE A 40 1.51 0.16 -15.25
C ILE A 40 1.56 1.43 -16.11
N LYS A 41 0.39 2.04 -16.35
CA LYS A 41 0.27 3.22 -17.21
C LYS A 41 -0.56 4.31 -16.57
N VAL A 42 -0.23 5.55 -16.92
CA VAL A 42 -1.07 6.71 -16.59
C VAL A 42 -2.48 6.50 -17.15
N GLY A 43 -3.49 6.76 -16.32
CA GLY A 43 -4.90 6.54 -16.63
C GLY A 43 -5.43 5.15 -16.26
N GLU A 44 -4.57 4.19 -15.87
CA GLU A 44 -5.04 2.89 -15.38
C GLU A 44 -5.73 3.05 -14.02
N GLY A 45 -6.84 2.32 -13.87
CA GLY A 45 -7.63 2.31 -12.65
C GLY A 45 -6.89 1.64 -11.50
N VAL A 46 -7.01 2.24 -10.32
CA VAL A 46 -6.40 1.75 -9.08
C VAL A 46 -7.36 1.92 -7.92
N PHE A 47 -7.14 1.18 -6.85
CA PHE A 47 -7.83 1.39 -5.58
C PHE A 47 -6.89 1.19 -4.39
N ALA A 48 -7.06 2.00 -3.37
CA ALA A 48 -6.38 1.87 -2.08
C ALA A 48 -7.34 1.27 -1.05
N ILE A 49 -6.79 0.44 -0.17
CA ILE A 49 -7.54 -0.12 0.96
C ILE A 49 -6.82 0.25 2.25
N GLY A 50 -7.55 0.85 3.18
CA GLY A 50 -7.02 1.26 4.48
C GLY A 50 -8.05 1.26 5.59
N ASN A 51 -7.64 1.77 6.74
CA ASN A 51 -8.44 1.89 7.95
C ASN A 51 -8.38 3.33 8.48
N PRO A 52 -8.97 4.30 7.77
CA PRO A 52 -9.01 5.68 8.22
C PRO A 52 -9.80 5.81 9.53
N LEU A 53 -9.17 6.42 10.55
CA LEU A 53 -9.80 6.77 11.83
C LEU A 53 -10.34 5.59 12.68
N GLY A 54 -9.93 4.34 12.39
CA GLY A 54 -10.32 3.17 13.18
C GLY A 54 -11.77 2.70 12.99
N LEU A 55 -12.50 3.34 12.06
CA LEU A 55 -13.78 2.87 11.53
C LEU A 55 -13.51 2.08 10.24
N GLU A 56 -14.40 1.15 9.92
CA GLU A 56 -14.24 0.05 8.96
C GLU A 56 -13.44 0.32 7.66
N ARG A 57 -12.83 -0.78 7.17
CA ARG A 57 -12.03 -0.91 5.94
C ARG A 57 -12.58 -0.04 4.81
N THR A 58 -11.94 1.08 4.55
CA THR A 58 -12.32 2.02 3.50
C THR A 58 -11.61 1.64 2.21
N VAL A 59 -12.35 1.66 1.11
CA VAL A 59 -11.82 1.53 -0.24
C VAL A 59 -11.98 2.88 -0.92
N THR A 60 -10.89 3.39 -1.50
CA THR A 60 -10.92 4.58 -2.37
C THR A 60 -10.37 4.20 -3.72
N ASP A 61 -11.05 4.63 -4.78
CA ASP A 61 -10.65 4.36 -6.17
C ASP A 61 -10.19 5.63 -6.87
N GLY A 62 -9.45 5.42 -7.96
CA GLY A 62 -8.94 6.49 -8.79
C GLY A 62 -8.17 5.93 -9.98
N VAL A 63 -7.28 6.74 -10.53
CA VAL A 63 -6.38 6.39 -11.62
C VAL A 63 -4.95 6.79 -11.31
N ILE A 64 -4.01 6.15 -11.99
CA ILE A 64 -2.62 6.59 -11.99
C ILE A 64 -2.53 7.95 -12.71
N SER A 65 -2.18 8.99 -11.97
CA SER A 65 -1.96 10.34 -12.48
C SER A 65 -0.57 10.52 -13.07
N THR A 66 0.45 9.91 -12.45
CA THR A 66 1.83 9.82 -12.98
C THR A 66 2.57 8.65 -12.32
N ILE A 67 3.53 8.07 -13.04
CA ILE A 67 4.38 6.97 -12.54
C ILE A 67 5.78 7.42 -12.12
N ASN A 68 6.13 8.69 -12.39
CA ASN A 68 7.48 9.22 -12.21
C ASN A 68 7.49 10.51 -11.37
N ARG A 69 6.69 10.57 -10.30
CA ARG A 69 6.68 11.75 -9.42
C ARG A 69 7.94 11.75 -8.57
N ALA A 70 8.90 12.61 -8.91
CA ALA A 70 10.08 12.84 -8.08
C ALA A 70 9.71 13.69 -6.85
N PHE A 71 9.95 13.17 -5.65
CA PHE A 71 9.71 13.88 -4.40
C PHE A 71 10.70 13.40 -3.33
N GLN A 72 11.38 14.33 -2.64
CA GLN A 72 12.34 14.05 -1.58
C GLN A 72 13.41 12.99 -1.92
N GLY A 73 13.88 12.96 -3.17
CA GLY A 73 14.92 12.01 -3.62
C GLY A 73 14.40 10.61 -3.96
N LEU A 74 13.08 10.42 -3.99
CA LEU A 74 12.41 9.17 -4.38
C LEU A 74 11.48 9.40 -5.58
N VAL A 75 11.13 8.30 -6.23
CA VAL A 75 10.17 8.27 -7.33
C VAL A 75 8.90 7.57 -6.86
N TYR A 76 7.77 8.25 -6.99
CA TYR A 76 6.47 7.77 -6.56
C TYR A 76 5.51 7.59 -7.73
N ILE A 77 4.59 6.63 -7.55
CA ILE A 77 3.33 6.59 -8.28
C ILE A 77 2.39 7.61 -7.62
N GLN A 78 1.85 8.52 -8.41
CA GLN A 78 0.80 9.43 -7.98
C GLN A 78 -0.54 8.90 -8.47
N THR A 79 -1.52 8.87 -7.57
CA THR A 79 -2.92 8.58 -7.89
C THR A 79 -3.80 9.77 -7.48
N ASN A 80 -4.99 9.87 -8.06
CA ASN A 80 -6.04 10.76 -7.57
C ASN A 80 -7.04 10.04 -6.63
N ALA A 81 -6.81 8.76 -6.32
CA ALA A 81 -7.56 8.08 -5.27
C ALA A 81 -7.34 8.79 -3.92
N ASP A 82 -8.40 8.94 -3.14
CA ASP A 82 -8.34 9.64 -1.86
C ASP A 82 -7.44 8.88 -0.86
N ILE A 83 -6.33 9.51 -0.45
CA ILE A 83 -5.40 8.99 0.57
C ILE A 83 -5.48 9.90 1.79
N ASN A 84 -5.95 9.34 2.90
CA ASN A 84 -6.11 10.03 4.19
C ASN A 84 -5.37 9.27 5.29
N PRO A 85 -5.12 9.89 6.48
CA PRO A 85 -4.59 9.19 7.64
C PRO A 85 -5.35 7.89 7.91
N GLY A 86 -4.61 6.78 7.96
CA GLY A 86 -5.14 5.41 8.10
C GLY A 86 -5.18 4.60 6.80
N ASN A 87 -4.98 5.22 5.64
CA ASN A 87 -4.55 4.52 4.41
C ASN A 87 -3.03 4.31 4.39
N SER A 88 -2.24 5.19 5.03
CA SER A 88 -0.78 5.10 5.09
C SER A 88 -0.27 3.71 5.50
N GLY A 89 0.67 3.17 4.72
CA GLY A 89 1.19 1.81 4.86
C GLY A 89 0.32 0.72 4.21
N GLY A 90 -0.87 1.07 3.71
CA GLY A 90 -1.76 0.19 2.98
C GLY A 90 -1.33 -0.02 1.52
N PRO A 91 -1.86 -1.07 0.86
CA PRO A 91 -1.59 -1.36 -0.53
C PRO A 91 -2.39 -0.43 -1.48
N LEU A 92 -1.73 -0.04 -2.58
CA LEU A 92 -2.39 0.43 -3.80
C LEU A 92 -2.48 -0.74 -4.79
N PHE A 93 -3.70 -1.07 -5.20
CA PHE A 93 -3.97 -2.18 -6.11
C PHE A 93 -4.27 -1.70 -7.53
N ASN A 94 -3.88 -2.51 -8.51
CA ASN A 94 -4.45 -2.44 -9.86
C ASN A 94 -5.81 -3.17 -9.92
N LEU A 95 -6.53 -3.05 -11.04
CA LEU A 95 -7.84 -3.70 -11.22
C LEU A 95 -7.80 -5.25 -11.24
N ALA A 96 -6.62 -5.86 -11.35
CA ALA A 96 -6.44 -7.30 -11.20
C ALA A 96 -6.30 -7.75 -9.73
N GLY A 97 -6.25 -6.81 -8.79
CA GLY A 97 -6.06 -7.09 -7.36
C GLY A 97 -4.60 -7.34 -6.97
N GLU A 98 -3.66 -6.91 -7.80
CA GLU A 98 -2.23 -6.99 -7.53
C GLU A 98 -1.72 -5.68 -6.93
N VAL A 99 -0.84 -5.77 -5.94
CA VAL A 99 -0.23 -4.60 -5.28
C VAL A 99 0.82 -4.01 -6.20
N ILE A 100 0.65 -2.73 -6.55
CA ILE A 100 1.59 -1.97 -7.38
C ILE A 100 2.30 -0.85 -6.61
N GLY A 101 1.95 -0.66 -5.33
CA GLY A 101 2.60 0.32 -4.47
C GLY A 101 2.12 0.25 -3.02
N VAL A 102 2.84 0.95 -2.14
CA VAL A 102 2.45 1.19 -0.75
C VAL A 102 2.08 2.66 -0.62
N THR A 103 0.88 2.94 -0.14
CA THR A 103 0.41 4.32 -0.01
C THR A 103 1.14 5.00 1.13
N ASN A 104 1.71 6.16 0.83
CA ASN A 104 2.34 7.03 1.80
C ASN A 104 1.59 8.36 1.83
N MET A 105 1.45 8.95 3.01
CA MET A 105 0.90 10.29 3.14
C MET A 105 2.08 11.26 3.16
N GLY A 106 2.35 11.87 2.01
CA GLY A 106 3.23 13.04 1.91
C GLY A 106 2.55 14.31 2.37
#